data_AF-A0A512N7R7-F1
#
_entry.id   AF-A0A512N7R7-F1
#
_cell.length_a   1.000
_cell.length_b   1.000
_cell.length_c   1.000
_cell.angle_alpha   90.00
_cell.angle_beta   90.00
_cell.angle_gamma   90.00
#
_symmetry.space_group_name_H-M   'P 1'
#
loop_
_entity.id
_entity.type
_entity.pdbx_description
1 polymer ?
#
loop_
_entity_poly.entity_id
_entity_poly.type
_entity_poly.pdbx_seq_one_letter_code
_entity_poly.pdbx_strand_id
1 'polypeptide(L)' 'MMSTLNISLPDALMSFVDEQATKHGYATSGEYICELIRADQDRVVLRDRLLDGAASKTTAGVDDSYFDSLRSRVRHAR' A
#
# COMPACT_ATOMS: atom_id res chain seq x y z
N MET A 1 -5.75 -16.96 -9.00
CA MET A 1 -4.74 -18.03 -9.21
C MET A 1 -3.60 -17.74 -8.25
N MET A 2 -3.15 -18.71 -7.46
CA MET A 2 -1.92 -18.55 -6.67
C MET A 2 -0.73 -18.97 -7.51
N SER A 3 0.30 -18.15 -7.54
CA SER A 3 1.56 -18.42 -8.21
C SER A 3 2.61 -18.72 -7.16
N THR A 4 3.44 -19.75 -7.39
CA THR A 4 4.51 -20.12 -6.48
C THR A 4 5.79 -19.36 -6.82
N LEU A 5 6.50 -18.91 -5.78
CA LEU A 5 7.78 -18.23 -5.89
C LEU A 5 8.81 -19.02 -5.06
N ASN A 6 9.81 -19.60 -5.73
CA ASN A 6 10.87 -20.36 -5.07
C ASN A 6 12.03 -19.43 -4.74
N ILE A 7 12.40 -19.32 -3.46
CA ILE A 7 13.49 -18.48 -2.97
C ILE A 7 14.34 -19.32 -2.02
N SER A 8 15.67 -19.25 -2.17
CA SER A 8 16.62 -19.82 -1.21
C SER A 8 17.15 -18.72 -0.30
N LEU A 9 17.09 -18.95 1.01
CA LEU A 9 17.60 -18.03 2.03
C LEU A 9 18.72 -18.71 2.83
N PRO A 10 19.76 -17.98 3.26
CA PRO A 10 20.68 -18.44 4.29
C PRO A 10 19.94 -18.79 5.59
N ASP A 11 20.45 -19.75 6.35
CA ASP A 11 19.82 -20.27 7.58
C ASP A 11 19.45 -19.17 8.60
N ALA A 12 20.30 -18.14 8.72
CA ALA A 12 20.05 -17.00 9.60
C ALA A 12 18.82 -16.19 9.17
N LEU A 13 18.62 -16.00 7.86
CA LEU A 13 17.44 -15.31 7.35
C LEU A 13 16.19 -16.18 7.45
N MET A 14 16.31 -17.48 7.22
CA MET A 14 15.18 -18.40 7.42
C MET A 14 14.70 -18.38 8.88
N SER A 15 15.63 -18.48 9.83
CA SER A 15 15.33 -18.42 11.27
C SER A 15 14.65 -17.10 11.66
N PHE A 16 15.10 -15.98 11.09
CA PHE A 16 14.48 -14.69 11.32
C PHE A 16 13.03 -14.65 10.79
N VAL A 17 12.80 -15.12 9.57
CA VAL A 17 11.45 -15.15 8.95
C VAL A 17 10.51 -16.05 9.76
N ASP A 18 10.98 -17.21 10.23
CA ASP A 18 10.19 -18.14 11.05
C ASP A 18 9.80 -17.53 12.40
N GLU A 19 10.74 -16.84 13.06
CA GLU A 19 10.44 -16.10 14.30
C GLU A 19 9.40 -15.00 14.08
N GLN A 20 9.53 -14.24 12.98
CA GLN A 20 8.56 -13.19 12.68
C GLN A 20 7.19 -13.79 12.34
N ALA A 21 7.14 -14.85 11.53
CA ALA A 21 5.91 -15.55 11.21
C ALA A 21 5.17 -15.97 12.50
N THR A 22 5.90 -16.57 13.44
CA THR A 22 5.35 -16.96 14.75
C THR A 22 4.87 -15.76 15.57
N LYS A 23 5.69 -14.70 15.68
CA LYS A 23 5.35 -13.49 16.47
C LYS A 23 4.11 -12.78 15.96
N HIS A 24 3.89 -12.78 14.64
CA HIS A 24 2.74 -12.14 14.00
C HIS A 24 1.56 -13.09 13.74
N GLY A 25 1.68 -14.36 14.15
CA GLY A 25 0.60 -15.36 14.08
C GLY A 25 0.34 -15.93 12.69
N TYR A 26 1.32 -15.85 11.78
CA TYR A 26 1.25 -16.48 10.45
C TYR A 26 1.47 -17.99 10.55
N ALA A 27 0.76 -18.76 9.71
CA ALA A 27 0.84 -20.22 9.70
C ALA A 27 2.12 -20.72 9.00
N THR A 28 2.68 -19.91 8.10
CA THR A 28 3.93 -20.23 7.40
C THR A 28 4.82 -19.01 7.22
N SER A 29 6.12 -19.23 7.08
CA SER A 29 7.12 -18.21 6.74
C SER A 29 6.80 -17.53 5.40
N GLY A 30 6.18 -18.27 4.46
CA GLY A 30 5.72 -17.75 3.17
C GLY A 30 4.60 -16.72 3.29
N GLU A 31 3.69 -16.88 4.25
CA GLU A 31 2.63 -15.89 4.51
C GLU A 31 3.23 -14.57 5.02
N TYR A 32 4.19 -14.64 5.95
CA TYR A 32 4.90 -13.45 6.41
C TYR A 32 5.63 -12.74 5.26
N ILE A 33 6.32 -13.48 4.39
CA ILE A 33 6.99 -12.91 3.21
C ILE A 33 5.96 -12.26 2.25
N CYS A 34 4.83 -12.91 1.99
CA CYS A 34 3.77 -12.34 1.15
C CYS A 34 3.24 -11.02 1.72
N GLU A 35 3.04 -10.94 3.03
CA GLU A 35 2.59 -9.70 3.68
C GLU A 35 3.66 -8.61 3.63
N LEU A 36 4.95 -8.95 3.76
CA LEU A 36 6.03 -7.99 3.53
C LEU A 36 6.03 -7.45 2.09
N ILE A 37 5.82 -8.32 1.10
CA ILE A 37 5.75 -7.92 -0.32
C ILE A 37 4.53 -7.02 -0.55
N ARG A 38 3.38 -7.34 0.05
CA ARG A 38 2.18 -6.49 -0.03
C ARG A 38 2.43 -5.12 0.57
N ALA A 39 3.05 -5.06 1.75
CA ALA A 39 3.40 -3.79 2.38
C ALA A 39 4.41 -2.97 1.53
N ASP A 40 5.36 -3.63 0.87
CA ASP A 40 6.27 -2.96 -0.06
C ASP A 40 5.55 -2.44 -1.30
N GLN A 41 4.64 -3.24 -1.87
CA GLN A 41 3.79 -2.82 -2.98
C GLN A 41 2.98 -1.57 -2.62
N ASP A 42 2.35 -1.54 -1.45
CA ASP A 42 1.56 -0.38 -1.00
C ASP A 42 2.43 0.89 -0.86
N ARG A 43 3.68 0.73 -0.39
CA ARG A 43 4.64 1.85 -0.31
C ARG A 43 5.04 2.37 -1.68
N VAL A 44 5.29 1.46 -2.64
CA VAL A 44 5.61 1.84 -4.02
C VAL A 44 4.42 2.58 -4.64
N VAL A 45 3.21 2.05 -4.51
CA VAL A 45 1.99 2.69 -5.02
C VAL A 45 1.80 4.08 -4.40
N LEU A 46 1.95 4.21 -3.09
CA LEU A 46 1.83 5.50 -2.41
C LEU A 46 2.88 6.50 -2.91
N ARG A 47 4.15 6.07 -3.01
CA ARG A 47 5.24 6.92 -3.52
C ARG A 47 4.92 7.42 -4.92
N ASP A 48 4.48 6.54 -5.80
CA ASP A 48 4.19 6.89 -7.19
C ASP A 48 3.02 7.90 -7.25
N ARG A 49 1.99 7.75 -6.40
CA ARG A 49 0.91 8.74 -6.28
C ARG A 49 1.38 10.11 -5.77
N LEU A 50 2.31 10.13 -4.83
CA LEU A 50 2.89 11.38 -4.34
C LEU A 50 3.71 12.08 -5.44
N LEU A 51 4.45 11.32 -6.25
CA LEU A 51 5.19 11.85 -7.38
C LEU A 51 4.26 12.37 -8.49
N ASP A 52 3.20 11.63 -8.82
CA ASP A 52 2.14 12.08 -9.74
C ASP A 52 1.53 13.41 -9.26
N GLY A 53 1.21 13.50 -7.96
CA GLY A 53 0.69 14.71 -7.34
C GLY A 53 1.67 15.88 -7.38
N ALA A 54 2.95 15.65 -7.07
CA ALA A 54 4.00 16.66 -7.11
C ALA A 54 4.29 17.16 -8.53
N ALA A 55 4.14 16.30 -9.54
CA ALA A 55 4.28 16.66 -10.95
C ALA A 55 3.03 17.37 -11.52
N SER A 56 1.90 17.34 -10.80
CA SER A 56 0.66 17.99 -11.24
C SER A 56 0.74 19.52 -11.16
N LYS A 57 -0.09 20.20 -11.94
CA LYS A 57 -0.15 21.66 -11.91
C LYS A 57 -0.72 22.11 -10.56
N THR A 58 -0.03 23.04 -9.90
CA THR A 58 -0.54 23.70 -8.70
C THR A 58 -1.88 24.37 -9.00
N THR A 59 -2.89 24.07 -8.18
CA THR A 59 -4.19 24.73 -8.22
C THR A 59 -4.29 25.81 -7.15
N ALA A 60 -5.35 26.61 -7.20
CA ALA A 60 -5.72 27.46 -6.06
C ALA A 60 -5.91 26.60 -4.80
N GLY A 61 -5.71 27.20 -3.63
CA GLY A 61 -5.94 26.56 -2.35
C GLY A 61 -7.37 26.03 -2.25
N VAL A 62 -7.51 24.82 -1.73
CA VAL A 62 -8.81 24.20 -1.49
C VAL A 62 -9.40 24.78 -0.21
N ASP A 63 -10.56 25.43 -0.31
CA ASP A 63 -11.27 26.08 0.81
C ASP A 63 -12.68 25.51 1.03
N ASP A 64 -13.40 26.07 2.00
CA ASP A 64 -14.77 25.64 2.31
C ASP A 64 -15.73 25.82 1.13
N SER A 65 -15.55 26.90 0.36
CA SER A 65 -16.39 27.22 -0.80
C SER A 65 -16.25 26.18 -1.92
N TYR A 66 -15.03 25.68 -2.12
CA TYR A 66 -14.75 24.58 -3.03
C TYR A 66 -15.57 23.34 -2.65
N PHE A 67 -15.56 22.94 -1.37
CA PHE A 67 -16.31 21.76 -0.92
C PHE A 67 -17.83 21.97 -0.94
N ASP A 68 -18.33 23.17 -0.66
CA ASP A 68 -19.75 23.52 -0.78
C ASP A 68 -20.23 23.40 -2.24
N SER A 69 -19.43 23.91 -3.19
CA SER A 69 -19.73 23.78 -4.62
C SER A 69 -19.79 22.32 -5.07
N LEU A 70 -18.88 21.47 -4.57
CA LEU A 70 -18.84 20.03 -4.85
C LEU A 70 -20.08 19.32 -4.33
N ARG A 71 -20.48 19.59 -3.08
CA ARG A 71 -21.70 19.01 -2.48
C ARG A 71 -22.95 19.46 -3.22
N SER A 72 -23.02 20.73 -3.59
CA SER A 72 -24.12 21.29 -4.38
C SER A 72 -24.26 20.56 -5.72
N ARG A 73 -23.15 20.37 -6.45
CA ARG A 73 -23.12 19.62 -7.72
C ARG A 73 -23.67 18.20 -7.59
N VAL A 74 -23.26 17.45 -6.56
CA VAL A 74 -23.76 16.08 -6.34
C VAL A 74 -25.26 16.07 -6.04
N ARG A 75 -25.76 17.05 -5.27
CA ARG A 75 -27.19 17.18 -4.94
C ARG A 75 -28.03 17.56 -6.15
N HIS A 76 -27.49 18.38 -7.06
CA HIS A 76 -28.17 18.79 -8.29
C HIS A 76 -28.06 17.78 -9.44
N ALA A 77 -27.17 16.79 -9.34
CA ALA A 77 -27.07 15.69 -10.30
C ALA A 77 -28.08 14.55 -10.03
N ARG A 78 -28.97 14.73 -9.05
CA ARG A 78 -30.05 13.83 -8.66
C ARG A 78 -31.38 14.38 -9.12
#